data_AF-A0A225DQ53-F1
#
_entry.id   AF-A0A225DQ53-F1
#
_cell.length_a   1.000
_cell.length_b   1.000
_cell.length_c   1.000
_cell.angle_alpha   90.00
_cell.angle_beta   90.00
_cell.angle_gamma   90.00
#
_symmetry.space_group_name_H-M   'P 1'
#
loop_
_entity.id
_entity.type
_entity.pdbx_description
1 polymer ?
#
loop_
_entity_poly.entity_id
_entity_poly.type
_entity_poly.pdbx_seq_one_letter_code
_entity_poly.pdbx_strand_id
1 'polypeptide(L)' 'MRCPICDAAMPGNWIEYPEYPFCSRRCKTIDLGRWLGEDYRVAAKEAEHENRSTPGESGGDQDDVR' A
#
# COMPACT_ATOMS: atom_id res chain seq x y z
N MET A 1 21.25 13.07 6.94
CA MET A 1 20.10 12.35 6.31
C MET A 1 19.94 12.78 4.86
N ARG A 2 19.11 12.11 4.05
CA ARG A 2 18.76 12.55 2.68
C ARG A 2 17.25 12.78 2.55
N CYS A 3 16.88 13.75 1.73
CA CYS A 3 15.47 14.03 1.42
C CYS A 3 14.88 12.88 0.58
N PRO A 4 13.75 12.27 0.97
CA PRO A 4 13.17 11.14 0.22
C PRO A 4 12.59 11.53 -1.15
N ILE A 5 12.47 12.84 -1.43
CA ILE A 5 11.85 13.35 -2.66
C ILE A 5 12.87 13.74 -3.73
N CYS A 6 14.01 14.30 -3.34
CA CYS A 6 15.02 14.82 -4.26
C CYS A 6 16.45 14.36 -3.97
N ASP A 7 16.64 13.49 -2.97
CA ASP A 7 17.93 12.94 -2.52
C ASP A 7 18.96 13.97 -2.02
N ALA A 8 18.56 15.23 -1.86
CA ALA A 8 19.43 16.27 -1.31
C ALA A 8 19.96 15.88 0.08
N ALA A 9 21.26 16.06 0.29
CA ALA A 9 21.89 15.86 1.59
C ALA A 9 21.38 16.92 2.57
N MET A 10 20.95 16.45 3.74
CA MET A 10 20.55 17.27 4.88
C MET A 10 21.56 17.01 6.02
N PRO A 11 22.70 17.73 6.03
CA PRO A 11 23.68 17.67 7.12
C PRO A 11 23.12 18.33 8.39
N GLY A 12 23.65 17.95 9.56
CA GLY A 12 23.18 18.49 10.83
C GLY A 12 22.05 17.69 11.45
N ASN A 13 21.38 18.29 12.43
CA ASN A 13 20.32 17.64 13.19
C ASN A 13 18.92 17.90 12.57
N TRP A 14 17.92 17.07 12.90
CA TRP A 14 16.58 17.18 12.32
C TRP A 14 15.82 18.46 12.75
N ILE A 15 16.18 19.09 13.88
CA ILE A 15 15.58 20.34 14.36
C ILE A 15 15.94 21.52 13.45
N GLU A 16 17.08 21.45 12.74
CA GLU A 16 17.50 22.48 11.78
C GLU A 16 16.63 22.50 10.50
N TYR A 17 15.77 21.49 10.29
CA TYR A 17 14.91 21.35 9.12
C TYR A 17 13.42 21.44 9.53
N PRO A 18 12.78 22.62 9.42
CA PRO A 18 11.38 22.79 9.82
C PRO A 18 10.39 21.86 9.10
N GLU A 19 10.77 21.41 7.91
CA GLU A 19 9.96 20.53 7.07
C GLU A 19 10.46 19.08 7.10
N TYR A 20 11.29 18.71 8.08
CA TYR A 20 11.77 17.34 8.27
C TYR A 20 10.59 16.34 8.21
N PRO A 21 10.68 15.24 7.43
CA PRO A 21 11.88 14.64 6.82
C PRO A 21 12.28 15.18 5.44
N PHE A 22 11.76 16.33 5.01
CA PHE A 22 12.04 16.93 3.71
C PHE A 22 13.00 18.11 3.79
N CYS A 23 13.79 18.34 2.73
CA CYS A 23 14.73 19.47 2.68
C CYS A 23 14.06 20.83 2.49
N SER A 24 12.77 20.86 2.11
CA SER A 24 12.03 22.09 1.84
C SER A 24 10.53 21.85 1.80
N ARG A 25 9.76 22.94 1.95
CA ARG A 25 8.31 22.94 1.79
C ARG A 25 7.86 22.40 0.43
N ARG A 26 8.63 22.69 -0.64
CA ARG A 26 8.36 22.15 -1.98
C ARG A 26 8.36 20.62 -1.99
N CYS A 27 9.36 19.99 -1.37
CA CYS A 27 9.47 18.54 -1.33
C CYS A 27 8.33 17.91 -0.52
N LYS A 28 7.94 18.52 0.61
CA LYS A 28 6.77 18.11 1.39
C LYS A 28 5.48 18.16 0.58
N THR A 29 5.26 19.22 -0.20
CA THR A 29 4.08 19.33 -1.06
C THR A 29 4.08 18.30 -2.19
N ILE A 30 5.25 18.00 -2.79
CA ILE A 30 5.37 16.95 -3.80
C ILE A 30 5.02 15.58 -3.21
N ASP A 31 5.54 15.26 -2.02
CA ASP A 31 5.22 14.02 -1.33
C ASP A 31 3.71 13.89 -1.10
N LEU A 32 3.08 14.93 -0.57
CA LEU A 32 1.63 14.97 -0.38
C LEU A 32 0.88 14.76 -1.71
N GLY A 33 1.37 15.34 -2.81
CA GLY A 33 0.81 15.11 -4.15
C GLY A 33 0.87 13.64 -4.57
N ARG A 34 1.99 12.94 -4.32
CA ARG A 34 2.14 11.50 -4.59
C ARG A 34 1.20 10.64 -3.75
N TRP A 35 1.00 11.01 -2.49
CA TRP A 35 0.02 10.34 -1.61
C TRP A 35 -1.40 10.50 -2.15
N LEU A 36 -1.81 11.72 -2.47
CA LEU A 36 -3.14 12.01 -3.00
C LEU A 36 -3.35 11.45 -4.41
N GLY A 37 -2.27 11.29 -5.18
CA GLY A 37 -2.27 10.69 -6.51
C GLY A 37 -2.21 9.15 -6.53
N GLU A 38 -2.20 8.51 -5.34
CA GLU A 38 -2.07 7.05 -5.22
C GLU A 38 -0.81 6.48 -5.90
N ASP A 39 0.29 7.25 -5.93
CA ASP A 39 1.57 6.82 -6.50
C ASP A 39 2.29 5.84 -5.56
N TYR A 40 2.05 5.95 -4.26
CA TYR A 40 2.56 5.00 -3.26
C TYR A 40 1.68 3.76 -3.22
N ARG A 41 2.24 2.60 -3.60
CA ARG A 41 1.54 1.32 -3.65
C ARG A 41 2.39 0.21 -3.05
N VAL A 42 1.75 -0.72 -2.37
CA VAL A 42 2.37 -1.96 -1.90
C VAL A 42 1.92 -3.07 -2.84
N ALA A 43 2.88 -3.82 -3.39
CA ALA A 43 2.56 -4.97 -4.23
C ALA A 43 1.76 -5.99 -3.41
N ALA A 44 0.65 -6.45 -3.96
CA ALA A 44 -0.07 -7.57 -3.37
C ALA A 44 0.85 -8.80 -3.42
N LYS A 45 0.99 -9.49 -2.27
CA LYS A 45 1.48 -10.86 -2.30
C LYS A 45 0.38 -11.67 -2.99
N GLU A 46 0.75 -12.48 -3.98
CA GLU A 46 -0.17 -13.44 -4.56
C GLU A 46 -0.82 -14.21 -3.41
N ALA A 47 -2.14 -14.08 -3.29
CA ALA A 47 -2.87 -14.86 -2.32
C ALA A 47 -2.64 -16.32 -2.69
N GLU A 48 -1.92 -17.04 -1.85
CA GLU A 48 -1.98 -18.50 -1.84
C GLU A 48 -3.48 -18.82 -1.78
N HIS A 49 -4.05 -19.32 -2.87
CA HIS A 49 -5.45 -19.66 -2.97
C HIS A 49 -5.75 -20.70 -1.90
N GLU A 50 -6.19 -20.27 -0.72
CA GLU A 50 -6.79 -21.17 0.25
C GLU A 50 -8.12 -21.62 -0.36
N ASN A 51 -8.05 -22.78 -1.00
CA ASN A 51 -9.18 -23.57 -1.43
C ASN A 51 -10.00 -23.96 -0.21
N ARG A 52 -10.80 -23.01 0.30
CA ARG A 52 -11.91 -23.29 1.20
C ARG A 52 -13.02 -23.89 0.36
N SER A 53 -12.81 -25.15 -0.03
CA SER A 53 -13.89 -26.05 -0.41
C SER A 53 -14.80 -26.15 0.82
N THR A 54 -15.94 -25.48 0.79
CA THR A 54 -17.04 -25.77 1.70
C THR A 54 -17.60 -27.14 1.32
N PRO A 55 -17.46 -28.20 2.13
CA PRO A 55 -18.11 -29.46 1.83
C PRO A 55 -19.55 -29.36 2.34
N GLY A 56 -20.51 -29.36 1.43
CA GLY A 56 -21.90 -29.65 1.79
C GLY A 56 -22.93 -28.68 1.23
N GLU A 57 -23.09 -28.67 -0.09
CA GLU A 57 -24.43 -28.48 -0.66
C GLU A 57 -24.53 -29.28 -1.96
N SER A 58 -24.98 -30.52 -1.83
CA SER A 58 -25.58 -31.26 -2.94
C SER A 58 -26.94 -31.73 -2.47
N GLY A 59 -27.96 -30.89 -2.70
CA GLY A 59 -29.35 -31.34 -2.70
C GLY A 59 -29.50 -32.42 -3.75
N GLY A 60 -29.69 -33.66 -3.29
CA GLY A 60 -30.12 -34.76 -4.14
C GLY A 60 -31.64 -34.73 -4.25
N ASP A 61 -32.13 -34.06 -5.29
CA ASP A 61 -33.47 -34.32 -5.83
C ASP A 61 -33.37 -35.66 -6.57
N GLN A 62 -33.98 -36.70 -6.00
CA GLN A 62 -34.17 -37.97 -6.69
C GLN A 62 -35.66 -38.11 -6.98
N ASP A 63 -35.99 -37.79 -8.22
CA ASP A 63 -37.19 -38.24 -8.92
C ASP A 63 -37.30 -39.77 -8.82
N ASP A 64 -38.19 -40.28 -7.95
CA ASP A 64 -38.61 -41.68 -8.00
C ASP A 64 -39.88 -41.79 -8.85
N VAL A 65 -39.64 -42.21 -10.10
CA VAL A 65 -40.67 -42.54 -11.08
C VAL A 65 -41.22 -43.94 -10.78
N ARG A 66 -42.50 -43.95 -10.38
CA ARG A 66 -43.53 -45.00 -10.54
C ARG A 66 -43.70 -46.07 -9.47
#